data_AF-A0A1G2Y5F9-F1
#
_entry.id   AF-A0A1G2Y5F9-F1
#
_cell.length_a   1.000
_cell.length_b   1.000
_cell.length_c   1.000
_cell.angle_alpha   90.00
_cell.angle_beta   90.00
_cell.angle_gamma   90.00
#
_symmetry.space_group_name_H-M   'P 1'
#
loop_
_entity.id
_entity.type
_entity.pdbx_description
1 polymer ?
#
loop_
_entity_poly.entity_id
_entity_poly.type
_entity_poly.pdbx_seq_one_letter_code
_entity_poly.pdbx_strand_id
1 'polypeptide(L)'
;MFSAEVLRHLKESAEKIEGCEFKRAVISAPAYFEERARQRTKDAGKIAGFAEVYIISEPVAAATYYGLTKGKDMTIAVFDFGGGTFDICILEIKDGNVNVLAIAGDPECGGSNIDESVFQKLREFCKSKGKILDKEKDFAEWLELLDSCKQAKEMLSQKDKTLIPIKIKDERTSMELTYDMLKQCSADVIKILRDCCKKALEKAGLKASDIDKVLTVGGSSRLRFVPEIIKDVFEKEPIGDADPALTIAMGDAVIGAVHFAESDDKIMVEGKEYLPSAIKIQQIAARDLCVAAVRKRKQGDTNLYNSPLIPAGSKLPFEAKEYFSPIESRTTAVSVKLIDGPPGELSDNFTPIEEAEVMVQPTDAVNNNDRIEFTIRMDEEGLVDMKVRDKILNKPVPIKFKFHAGLSDTQINEMKTQLETRHK
;
A
#
# COMPACT_ATOMS: atom_id res chain seq x y z
N MET A 1 3.04 10.72 -13.40
CA MET A 1 4.17 10.94 -14.32
C MET A 1 5.45 10.28 -13.84
N PHE A 2 6.04 10.69 -12.71
CA PHE A 2 7.32 10.11 -12.25
C PHE A 2 7.31 8.58 -12.15
N SER A 3 6.31 7.99 -11.48
CA SER A 3 6.20 6.52 -11.40
C SER A 3 6.04 5.84 -12.77
N ALA A 4 5.34 6.48 -13.71
CA ALA A 4 5.20 5.95 -15.07
C ALA A 4 6.52 5.99 -15.85
N GLU A 5 7.38 7.00 -15.60
CA GLU A 5 8.71 7.09 -16.21
C GLU A 5 9.64 5.99 -15.70
N VAL A 6 9.61 5.71 -14.39
CA VAL A 6 10.31 4.56 -13.80
C VAL A 6 9.81 3.24 -14.38
N LEU A 7 8.49 3.04 -14.41
CA LEU A 7 7.89 1.81 -14.95
C LEU A 7 8.20 1.62 -16.43
N ARG A 8 8.19 2.69 -17.23
CA ARG A 8 8.56 2.61 -18.65
C ARG A 8 10.05 2.28 -18.80
N HIS A 9 10.92 2.86 -18.00
CA HIS A 9 12.36 2.52 -18.03
C HIS A 9 12.59 1.03 -17.71
N LEU A 10 11.87 0.48 -16.72
CA LEU A 10 11.91 -0.95 -16.39
C LEU A 10 11.37 -1.80 -17.55
N LYS A 11 10.25 -1.42 -18.15
CA LYS A 11 9.68 -2.07 -19.34
C LYS A 11 10.69 -2.11 -20.49
N GLU A 12 11.21 -0.95 -20.91
CA GLU A 12 12.17 -0.84 -22.01
C GLU A 12 13.46 -1.63 -21.75
N SER A 13 13.91 -1.66 -20.50
CA SER A 13 15.08 -2.45 -20.09
C SER A 13 14.83 -3.94 -20.23
N ALA A 14 13.66 -4.43 -19.79
CA ALA A 14 13.27 -5.82 -19.94
C ALA A 14 13.08 -6.20 -21.43
N GLU A 15 12.39 -5.38 -22.21
CA GLU A 15 12.19 -5.60 -23.66
C GLU A 15 13.52 -5.67 -24.42
N LYS A 16 14.50 -4.85 -24.03
CA LYS A 16 15.85 -4.87 -24.62
C LYS A 16 16.61 -6.16 -24.29
N ILE A 17 16.43 -6.71 -23.09
CA ILE A 17 17.09 -7.95 -22.65
C ILE A 17 16.45 -9.17 -23.34
N GLU A 18 15.11 -9.23 -23.35
CA GLU A 18 14.36 -10.40 -23.82
C GLU A 18 14.08 -10.38 -25.33
N GLY A 19 14.18 -9.21 -25.97
CA GLY A 19 13.96 -9.05 -27.42
C GLY A 19 12.49 -9.16 -27.83
N CYS A 20 11.55 -8.97 -26.91
CA CYS A 20 10.10 -9.01 -27.16
C CYS A 20 9.39 -7.84 -26.47
N GLU A 21 8.15 -7.56 -26.87
CA GLU A 21 7.32 -6.51 -26.26
C GLU A 21 6.54 -7.04 -25.04
N PHE A 22 6.56 -6.30 -23.93
CA PHE A 22 5.77 -6.60 -22.74
C PHE A 22 4.48 -5.77 -22.70
N LYS A 23 3.33 -6.42 -22.89
CA LYS A 23 2.01 -5.77 -22.91
C LYS A 23 1.26 -5.80 -21.60
N ARG A 24 1.62 -6.71 -20.70
CA ARG A 24 0.92 -6.96 -19.44
C ARG A 24 1.90 -6.90 -18.29
N ALA A 25 1.49 -6.37 -17.15
CA ALA A 25 2.33 -6.27 -15.97
C ALA A 25 1.54 -6.56 -14.69
N VAL A 26 2.22 -7.20 -13.73
CA VAL A 26 1.83 -7.14 -12.32
C VAL A 26 2.67 -6.06 -11.67
N ILE A 27 2.05 -5.19 -10.88
CA ILE A 27 2.74 -4.15 -10.13
C ILE A 27 2.31 -4.29 -8.67
N SER A 28 3.29 -4.53 -7.80
CA SER A 28 3.05 -4.59 -6.37
C SER A 28 2.86 -3.20 -5.75
N ALA A 29 2.10 -3.15 -4.66
CA ALA A 29 1.90 -1.97 -3.83
C ALA A 29 1.91 -2.35 -2.34
N PRO A 30 2.25 -1.41 -1.43
CA PRO A 30 2.16 -1.65 0.01
C PRO A 30 0.78 -2.17 0.42
N ALA A 31 0.74 -3.09 1.39
CA ALA A 31 -0.50 -3.75 1.78
C ALA A 31 -1.54 -2.76 2.30
N TYR A 32 -1.08 -1.75 3.04
CA TYR A 32 -1.92 -0.74 3.68
C TYR A 32 -2.26 0.46 2.79
N PHE A 33 -1.87 0.45 1.50
CA PHE A 33 -2.27 1.49 0.54
C PHE A 33 -3.79 1.59 0.43
N GLU A 34 -4.30 2.83 0.50
CA GLU A 34 -5.68 3.12 0.17
C GLU A 34 -5.96 2.85 -1.32
N GLU A 35 -7.24 2.67 -1.64
CA GLU A 35 -7.71 2.45 -3.02
C GLU A 35 -7.14 3.50 -3.99
N ARG A 36 -7.14 4.77 -3.57
CA ARG A 36 -6.69 5.87 -4.42
C ARG A 36 -5.23 5.73 -4.85
N ALA A 37 -4.37 5.25 -3.95
CA ALA A 37 -2.98 5.00 -4.25
C ALA A 37 -2.83 3.81 -5.21
N ARG A 38 -3.60 2.73 -5.01
CA ARG A 38 -3.62 1.55 -5.90
C ARG A 38 -4.07 1.92 -7.31
N GLN A 39 -5.16 2.67 -7.45
CA GLN A 39 -5.66 3.11 -8.75
C GLN A 39 -4.62 3.98 -9.49
N ARG A 40 -3.95 4.88 -8.78
CA ARG A 40 -2.90 5.73 -9.37
C ARG A 40 -1.66 4.95 -9.79
N THR A 41 -1.30 3.89 -9.07
CA THR A 41 -0.25 2.96 -9.47
C THR A 41 -0.64 2.19 -10.74
N LYS A 42 -1.90 1.73 -10.83
CA LYS A 42 -2.45 1.08 -12.02
C LYS A 42 -2.42 2.01 -13.24
N ASP A 43 -2.85 3.26 -13.05
CA ASP A 43 -2.79 4.29 -14.10
C ASP A 43 -1.36 4.60 -14.53
N ALA A 44 -0.40 4.64 -13.60
CA ALA A 44 1.01 4.82 -13.93
C ALA A 44 1.54 3.69 -14.82
N GLY A 45 1.14 2.44 -14.59
CA GLY A 45 1.46 1.32 -15.48
C GLY A 45 0.86 1.47 -16.87
N LYS A 46 -0.40 1.91 -16.98
CA LYS A 46 -1.03 2.19 -18.28
C LYS A 46 -0.31 3.31 -19.04
N ILE A 47 0.05 4.39 -18.35
CA ILE A 47 0.82 5.52 -18.92
C ILE A 47 2.22 5.05 -19.38
N ALA A 48 2.83 4.11 -18.66
CA ALA A 48 4.10 3.49 -19.04
C ALA A 48 4.01 2.58 -20.29
N GLY A 49 2.80 2.33 -20.79
CA GLY A 49 2.56 1.61 -22.04
C GLY A 49 2.21 0.13 -21.88
N PHE A 50 1.82 -0.31 -20.68
CA PHE A 50 1.18 -1.62 -20.50
C PHE A 50 -0.30 -1.52 -20.91
N ALA A 51 -0.78 -2.51 -21.65
CA ALA A 51 -2.19 -2.63 -22.04
C ALA A 51 -3.05 -3.12 -20.87
N GLU A 52 -2.49 -3.98 -20.03
CA GLU A 52 -3.15 -4.55 -18.86
C GLU A 52 -2.21 -4.51 -17.65
N VAL A 53 -2.73 -4.08 -16.51
CA VAL A 53 -1.97 -3.93 -15.27
C VAL A 53 -2.79 -4.54 -14.15
N TYR A 54 -2.20 -5.45 -13.39
CA TYR A 54 -2.79 -6.07 -12.22
C TYR A 54 -2.06 -5.60 -10.96
N ILE A 55 -2.78 -5.13 -9.95
CA ILE A 55 -2.21 -4.69 -8.68
C ILE A 55 -2.31 -5.79 -7.63
N ILE A 56 -1.18 -6.06 -6.97
CA ILE A 56 -1.09 -7.02 -5.87
C ILE A 56 -0.39 -6.40 -4.67
N SER A 57 -0.65 -6.89 -3.47
CA SER A 57 0.10 -6.44 -2.30
C SER A 57 1.51 -7.04 -2.25
N GLU A 58 2.51 -6.20 -1.98
CA GLU A 58 3.93 -6.57 -1.80
C GLU A 58 4.12 -7.81 -0.90
N PRO A 59 3.56 -7.87 0.32
CA PRO A 59 3.73 -9.04 1.18
C PRO A 59 3.00 -10.29 0.66
N VAL A 60 1.93 -10.13 -0.12
CA VAL A 60 1.23 -11.26 -0.75
C VAL A 60 2.08 -11.85 -1.87
N ALA A 61 2.73 -11.00 -2.67
CA ALA A 61 3.68 -11.44 -3.68
C ALA A 61 4.85 -12.21 -3.07
N ALA A 62 5.48 -11.64 -2.04
CA ALA A 62 6.58 -12.29 -1.34
C ALA A 62 6.18 -13.64 -0.71
N ALA A 63 5.02 -13.67 -0.05
CA ALA A 63 4.45 -14.89 0.53
C ALA A 63 4.17 -15.98 -0.51
N THR A 64 3.60 -15.59 -1.65
CA THR A 64 3.25 -16.51 -2.74
C THR A 64 4.51 -17.18 -3.29
N TYR A 65 5.54 -16.38 -3.60
CA TYR A 65 6.82 -16.90 -4.06
C TYR A 65 7.46 -17.86 -3.05
N TYR A 66 7.54 -17.44 -1.78
CA TYR A 66 8.13 -18.24 -0.72
C TYR A 66 7.37 -19.57 -0.52
N GLY A 67 6.04 -19.49 -0.43
CA GLY A 67 5.16 -20.63 -0.20
C GLY A 67 5.27 -21.68 -1.30
N LEU A 68 5.20 -21.25 -2.56
CA LEU A 68 5.33 -22.14 -3.72
C LEU A 68 6.75 -22.71 -3.84
N THR A 69 7.78 -21.94 -3.49
CA THR A 69 9.16 -22.47 -3.45
C THR A 69 9.32 -23.56 -2.38
N LYS A 70 8.75 -23.38 -1.19
CA LYS A 70 8.87 -24.38 -0.11
C LYS A 70 7.91 -25.57 -0.28
N GLY A 71 6.73 -25.38 -0.86
CA GLY A 71 5.74 -26.41 -1.15
C GLY A 71 5.24 -27.13 0.11
N LYS A 72 5.01 -26.39 1.19
CA LYS A 72 4.47 -26.89 2.45
C LYS A 72 3.41 -25.95 2.98
N ASP A 73 2.42 -26.53 3.65
CA ASP A 73 1.45 -25.76 4.41
C ASP A 73 2.15 -25.04 5.56
N MET A 74 1.84 -23.76 5.74
CA MET A 74 2.43 -22.93 6.77
C MET A 74 1.63 -21.65 7.01
N THR A 75 1.69 -21.15 8.24
CA THR A 75 1.31 -19.76 8.54
C THR A 75 2.56 -18.90 8.63
N ILE A 76 2.63 -17.84 7.84
CA ILE A 76 3.78 -16.95 7.77
C ILE A 76 3.40 -15.51 8.12
N ALA A 77 4.33 -14.82 8.77
CA ALA A 77 4.28 -13.37 8.90
C ALA A 77 5.28 -12.74 7.92
N VAL A 78 4.82 -11.86 7.04
CA VAL A 78 5.70 -11.10 6.14
C VAL A 78 5.93 -9.73 6.75
N PHE A 79 7.16 -9.48 7.18
CA PHE A 79 7.65 -8.24 7.77
C PHE A 79 8.29 -7.41 6.65
N ASP A 80 7.53 -6.47 6.10
CA ASP A 80 7.98 -5.58 5.02
C ASP A 80 8.38 -4.22 5.59
N PHE A 81 9.68 -3.97 5.66
CA PHE A 81 10.22 -2.70 6.13
C PHE A 81 10.97 -1.99 5.01
N GLY A 82 10.25 -1.13 4.32
CA GLY A 82 10.71 -0.38 3.16
C GLY A 82 11.38 0.95 3.50
N GLY A 83 11.49 1.79 2.48
CA GLY A 83 12.06 3.14 2.61
C GLY A 83 11.07 4.16 3.21
N GLY A 84 9.77 4.00 2.95
CA GLY A 84 8.73 4.95 3.40
C GLY A 84 7.58 4.33 4.19
N THR A 85 7.39 3.00 4.09
CA THR A 85 6.27 2.28 4.71
C THR A 85 6.76 1.06 5.47
N PHE A 86 5.92 0.62 6.40
CA PHE A 86 6.06 -0.65 7.10
C PHE A 86 4.74 -1.39 7.02
N ASP A 87 4.78 -2.62 6.50
CA ASP A 87 3.64 -3.53 6.47
C ASP A 87 3.99 -4.83 7.19
N ILE A 88 3.01 -5.37 7.91
CA ILE A 88 3.07 -6.72 8.50
C ILE A 88 1.79 -7.46 8.12
N CYS A 89 1.96 -8.52 7.34
CA CYS A 89 0.86 -9.37 6.90
C CYS A 89 1.03 -10.77 7.46
N ILE A 90 -0.05 -11.33 8.00
CA ILE A 90 -0.10 -12.75 8.37
C ILE A 90 -0.88 -13.48 7.30
N LEU A 91 -0.27 -14.52 6.73
CA LEU A 91 -0.84 -15.31 5.65
C LEU A 91 -0.79 -16.80 5.98
N GLU A 92 -1.82 -17.51 5.56
CA GLU A 92 -1.84 -18.97 5.53
C GLU A 92 -1.58 -19.42 4.09
N ILE A 93 -0.59 -20.29 3.92
CA ILE A 93 -0.33 -20.99 2.66
C ILE A 93 -0.77 -22.43 2.88
N LYS A 94 -1.73 -22.90 2.08
CA LYS A 94 -2.27 -24.25 2.19
C LYS A 94 -2.71 -24.79 0.84
N ASP A 95 -2.16 -25.95 0.45
CA ASP A 95 -2.52 -26.61 -0.82
C ASP A 95 -2.45 -25.66 -2.05
N GLY A 96 -1.43 -24.79 -2.11
CA GLY A 96 -1.27 -23.78 -3.16
C GLY A 96 -2.15 -22.53 -3.01
N ASN A 97 -3.08 -22.51 -2.06
CA ASN A 97 -3.87 -21.31 -1.73
C ASN A 97 -3.09 -20.41 -0.78
N VAL A 98 -3.10 -19.10 -1.05
CA VAL A 98 -2.49 -18.06 -0.23
C VAL A 98 -3.60 -17.18 0.32
N ASN A 99 -3.88 -17.30 1.61
CA ASN A 99 -4.95 -16.58 2.29
C ASN A 99 -4.37 -15.52 3.22
N VAL A 100 -4.70 -14.25 3.00
CA VAL A 100 -4.36 -13.18 3.95
C VAL A 100 -5.29 -13.27 5.15
N LEU A 101 -4.73 -13.43 6.34
CA LEU A 101 -5.47 -13.51 7.61
C LEU A 101 -5.57 -12.14 8.29
N ALA A 102 -4.50 -11.37 8.26
CA ALA A 102 -4.46 -10.04 8.87
C ALA A 102 -3.44 -9.13 8.19
N ILE A 103 -3.76 -7.84 8.18
CA ILE A 103 -2.88 -6.75 7.75
C ILE A 103 -2.81 -5.71 8.86
N ALA A 104 -1.60 -5.30 9.21
CA ALA A 104 -1.32 -4.09 9.97
C ALA A 104 -0.08 -3.41 9.35
N GLY A 105 0.16 -2.16 9.71
CA GLY A 105 1.23 -1.38 9.12
C GLY A 105 1.11 0.10 9.44
N ASP A 106 2.06 0.86 8.95
CA ASP A 106 2.10 2.32 9.04
C ASP A 106 2.64 2.89 7.70
N PRO A 107 1.81 3.64 6.96
CA PRO A 107 2.18 4.20 5.66
C PRO A 107 3.19 5.36 5.75
N GLU A 108 3.49 5.86 6.95
CA GLU A 108 4.43 6.96 7.19
C GLU A 108 5.67 6.52 7.99
N CYS A 109 5.84 5.20 8.20
CA CYS A 109 6.96 4.63 8.94
C CYS A 109 7.85 3.78 8.02
N GLY A 110 9.06 4.26 7.75
CA GLY A 110 10.05 3.62 6.90
C GLY A 110 11.49 3.96 7.29
N GLY A 111 12.43 3.48 6.48
CA GLY A 111 13.85 3.81 6.65
C GLY A 111 14.16 5.31 6.60
N SER A 112 13.35 6.11 5.92
CA SER A 112 13.51 7.55 5.77
C SER A 112 13.27 8.33 7.06
N ASN A 113 12.39 7.85 7.96
CA ASN A 113 12.19 8.47 9.27
C ASN A 113 13.45 8.33 10.15
N ILE A 114 14.19 7.23 9.97
CA ILE A 114 15.47 7.02 10.65
C ILE A 114 16.53 7.95 10.04
N ASP A 115 16.56 8.07 8.71
CA ASP A 115 17.48 8.98 8.01
C ASP A 115 17.31 10.43 8.48
N GLU A 116 16.05 10.89 8.57
CA GLU A 116 15.71 12.20 9.09
C GLU A 116 16.12 12.36 10.56
N SER A 117 15.90 11.35 11.39
CA SER A 117 16.28 11.39 12.82
C SER A 117 17.81 11.47 13.01
N VAL A 118 18.57 10.73 12.21
CA VAL A 118 20.05 10.84 12.16
C VAL A 118 20.48 12.21 11.66
N PHE A 119 19.79 12.73 10.65
CA PHE A 119 20.07 14.05 10.10
C PHE A 119 19.81 15.17 11.12
N GLN A 120 18.78 15.08 11.96
CA GLN A 120 18.59 16.06 13.05
C GLN A 120 19.75 16.05 14.05
N LYS A 121 20.29 14.87 14.42
CA LYS A 121 21.52 14.80 15.23
C LYS A 121 22.71 15.44 14.54
N LEU A 122 22.86 15.21 13.22
CA LEU A 122 23.91 15.87 12.44
C LEU A 122 23.74 17.41 12.47
N ARG A 123 22.52 17.93 12.34
CA ARG A 123 22.25 19.37 12.43
C ARG A 123 22.62 19.94 13.80
N GLU A 124 22.34 19.23 14.88
CA GLU A 124 22.76 19.63 16.23
C GLU A 124 24.29 19.69 16.34
N PHE A 125 24.99 18.68 15.80
CA PHE A 125 26.45 18.68 15.72
C PHE A 125 26.98 19.88 14.93
N CYS A 126 26.44 20.17 13.74
CA CYS A 126 26.79 21.35 12.95
C CYS A 126 26.63 22.64 13.76
N LYS A 127 25.49 22.77 14.45
CA LYS A 127 25.16 23.95 15.24
C LYS A 127 26.15 24.14 16.39
N SER A 128 26.55 23.06 17.05
CA SER A 128 27.59 23.07 18.10
C SER A 128 28.96 23.54 17.59
N LYS A 129 29.22 23.36 16.28
CA LYS A 129 30.43 23.79 15.57
C LYS A 129 30.25 25.13 14.84
N GLY A 130 29.14 25.81 15.07
CA GLY A 130 28.88 27.15 14.52
C GLY A 130 28.40 27.18 13.07
N LYS A 131 27.80 26.09 12.57
CA LYS A 131 27.10 26.03 11.28
C LYS A 131 25.60 25.76 11.50
N ILE A 132 24.74 26.63 10.96
CA ILE A 132 23.30 26.41 10.95
C ILE A 132 22.93 25.98 9.54
N LEU A 133 22.27 24.82 9.42
CA LEU A 133 21.73 24.29 8.16
C LEU A 133 20.26 24.66 8.06
N ASP A 134 19.92 25.42 7.02
CA ASP A 134 18.57 25.88 6.73
C ASP A 134 18.07 25.26 5.42
N LYS A 135 16.89 24.64 5.44
CA LYS A 135 16.37 23.89 4.28
C LYS A 135 16.06 24.81 3.09
N GLU A 136 15.61 26.04 3.35
CA GLU A 136 15.22 26.98 2.31
C GLU A 136 16.44 27.64 1.67
N LYS A 137 17.49 27.89 2.45
CA LYS A 137 18.71 28.56 1.98
C LYS A 137 19.76 27.58 1.46
N ASP A 138 19.86 26.41 2.07
CA ASP A 138 20.94 25.44 1.84
C ASP A 138 20.42 24.13 1.23
N PHE A 139 19.38 24.18 0.41
CA PHE A 139 18.63 23.00 -0.05
C PHE A 139 19.51 21.89 -0.68
N ALA A 140 20.51 22.25 -1.49
CA ALA A 140 21.42 21.28 -2.10
C ALA A 140 22.26 20.55 -1.05
N GLU A 141 22.89 21.29 -0.14
CA GLU A 141 23.68 20.71 0.96
C GLU A 141 22.81 19.92 1.94
N TRP A 142 21.56 20.37 2.17
CA TRP A 142 20.59 19.64 2.97
C TRP A 142 20.35 18.24 2.40
N LEU A 143 20.11 18.12 1.09
CA LEU A 143 19.89 16.83 0.43
C LEU A 143 21.15 15.95 0.44
N GLU A 144 22.34 16.52 0.20
CA GLU A 144 23.61 15.80 0.24
C GLU A 144 23.90 15.21 1.63
N LEU A 145 23.65 15.98 2.68
CA LEU A 145 23.87 15.54 4.05
C LEU A 145 22.79 14.54 4.51
N LEU A 146 21.55 14.67 4.04
CA LEU A 146 20.51 13.66 4.27
C LEU A 146 20.88 12.33 3.61
N ASP A 147 21.37 12.35 2.37
CA ASP A 147 21.86 11.13 1.69
C ASP A 147 23.09 10.54 2.41
N SER A 148 24.00 11.39 2.91
CA SER A 148 25.12 10.93 3.74
C SER A 148 24.66 10.25 5.04
N CYS A 149 23.57 10.73 5.65
CA CYS A 149 22.96 10.09 6.82
C CYS A 149 22.35 8.73 6.47
N LYS A 150 21.67 8.62 5.32
CA LYS A 150 21.16 7.36 4.80
C LYS A 150 22.27 6.34 4.57
N GLN A 151 23.34 6.72 3.89
CA GLN A 151 24.50 5.86 3.67
C GLN A 151 25.13 5.40 4.99
N ALA A 152 25.25 6.32 5.97
CA ALA A 152 25.76 5.98 7.29
C ALA A 152 24.87 4.97 8.04
N LYS A 153 23.54 5.15 8.00
CA LYS A 153 22.57 4.17 8.53
C LYS A 153 22.77 2.80 7.88
N GLU A 154 22.83 2.75 6.55
CA GLU A 154 22.98 1.50 5.80
C GLU A 154 24.28 0.78 6.19
N MET A 155 25.40 1.49 6.31
CA MET A 155 26.69 0.93 6.77
C MET A 155 26.62 0.32 8.18
N LEU A 156 25.83 0.91 9.09
CA LEU A 156 25.66 0.41 10.46
C LEU A 156 24.84 -0.88 10.57
N SER A 157 24.28 -1.35 9.46
CA SER A 157 23.72 -2.71 9.34
C SER A 157 24.82 -3.78 9.46
N GLN A 158 26.08 -3.43 9.19
CA GLN A 158 27.22 -4.35 9.22
C GLN A 158 28.39 -3.85 10.09
N LYS A 159 28.39 -2.59 10.52
CA LYS A 159 29.46 -1.97 11.30
C LYS A 159 28.93 -1.40 12.61
N ASP A 160 29.77 -1.34 13.63
CA ASP A 160 29.42 -0.73 14.93
C ASP A 160 29.49 0.79 14.93
N LYS A 161 30.26 1.36 14.01
CA LYS A 161 30.38 2.80 13.84
C LYS A 161 30.74 3.19 12.40
N THR A 162 30.42 4.42 12.04
CA THR A 162 30.79 5.05 10.78
C THR A 162 30.99 6.56 10.98
N LEU A 163 31.51 7.24 9.97
CA LEU A 163 31.71 8.69 9.97
C LEU A 163 30.82 9.32 8.92
N ILE A 164 30.08 10.36 9.29
CA ILE A 164 29.34 11.21 8.36
C ILE A 164 30.22 12.42 8.03
N PRO A 165 30.77 12.51 6.81
CA PRO A 165 31.62 13.63 6.42
C PRO A 165 30.81 14.91 6.28
N ILE A 166 31.37 16.04 6.72
CA ILE A 166 30.72 17.35 6.60
C ILE A 166 31.73 18.49 6.48
N LYS A 167 31.36 19.54 5.73
CA LYS A 167 32.16 20.75 5.57
C LYS A 167 31.62 21.88 6.45
N ILE A 168 32.46 22.48 7.29
CA ILE A 168 32.12 23.60 8.17
C ILE A 168 33.15 24.72 7.99
N LYS A 169 32.73 25.91 7.53
CA LYS A 169 33.60 27.09 7.33
C LYS A 169 34.91 26.75 6.58
N ASP A 170 34.78 25.99 5.49
CA ASP A 170 35.86 25.46 4.65
C ASP A 170 36.75 24.35 5.22
N GLU A 171 36.52 23.95 6.47
CA GLU A 171 37.18 22.78 7.06
C GLU A 171 36.36 21.50 6.86
N ARG A 172 37.04 20.42 6.46
CA ARG A 172 36.44 19.08 6.42
C ARG A 172 36.51 18.47 7.82
N THR A 173 35.36 18.06 8.33
CA THR A 173 35.23 17.33 9.60
C THR A 173 34.25 16.16 9.41
N SER A 174 34.01 15.39 10.47
CA SER A 174 33.07 14.28 10.43
C SER A 174 32.39 14.08 11.78
N MET A 175 31.11 13.73 11.77
CA MET A 175 30.41 13.23 12.95
C MET A 175 30.55 11.71 13.02
N GLU A 176 30.99 11.16 14.15
CA GLU A 176 30.92 9.72 14.38
C GLU A 176 29.47 9.33 14.70
N LEU A 177 28.95 8.33 13.99
CA LEU A 177 27.66 7.70 14.27
C LEU A 177 27.92 6.26 14.70
N THR A 178 27.56 5.93 15.93
CA THR A 178 27.61 4.56 16.45
C THR A 178 26.26 3.87 16.26
N TYR A 179 26.27 2.53 16.34
CA TYR A 179 25.03 1.76 16.31
C TYR A 179 24.09 2.09 17.48
N ASP A 180 24.62 2.37 18.66
CA ASP A 180 23.79 2.80 19.81
C ASP A 180 23.10 4.13 19.54
N MET A 181 23.80 5.10 18.92
CA MET A 181 23.20 6.36 18.50
C MET A 181 22.11 6.13 17.44
N LEU A 182 22.34 5.23 16.49
CA LEU A 182 21.34 4.86 15.49
C LEU A 182 20.10 4.21 16.14
N LYS A 183 20.31 3.30 17.10
CA LYS A 183 19.21 2.63 17.83
C LYS A 183 18.39 3.65 18.62
N GLN A 184 19.03 4.66 19.20
CA GLN A 184 18.34 5.79 19.84
C GLN A 184 17.54 6.63 18.83
N CYS A 185 18.11 6.97 17.66
CA CYS A 185 17.37 7.64 16.58
C CYS A 185 16.18 6.82 16.07
N SER A 186 16.25 5.50 16.20
CA SER A 186 15.23 4.57 15.69
C SER A 186 14.18 4.20 16.75
N ALA A 187 14.22 4.79 17.95
CA ALA A 187 13.40 4.33 19.08
C ALA A 187 11.88 4.36 18.79
N ASP A 188 11.38 5.45 18.21
CA ASP A 188 9.96 5.59 17.86
C ASP A 188 9.56 4.62 16.74
N VAL A 189 10.42 4.47 15.72
CA VAL A 189 10.23 3.50 14.63
C VAL A 189 10.16 2.08 15.20
N ILE A 190 11.13 1.67 16.03
CA ILE A 190 11.16 0.34 16.67
C ILE A 190 9.87 0.07 17.45
N LYS A 191 9.34 1.08 18.15
CA LYS A 191 8.07 0.97 18.88
C LYS A 191 6.91 0.72 17.92
N ILE A 192 6.78 1.52 16.85
CA ILE A 192 5.72 1.36 15.82
C ILE A 192 5.78 -0.04 15.21
N LEU A 193 6.98 -0.51 14.82
CA LEU A 193 7.18 -1.85 14.26
C LEU A 193 6.66 -2.95 15.20
N ARG A 194 7.01 -2.88 16.50
CA ARG A 194 6.54 -3.85 17.52
C ARG A 194 5.02 -3.81 17.69
N ASP A 195 4.43 -2.62 17.76
CA ASP A 195 3.00 -2.43 18.00
C ASP A 195 2.18 -2.95 16.81
N CYS A 196 2.63 -2.66 15.58
CA CYS A 196 2.02 -3.19 14.36
C CYS A 196 2.10 -4.72 14.29
N CYS A 197 3.24 -5.33 14.65
CA CYS A 197 3.36 -6.80 14.67
C CYS A 197 2.40 -7.46 15.66
N LYS A 198 2.27 -6.91 16.86
CA LYS A 198 1.31 -7.40 17.88
C LYS A 198 -0.13 -7.24 17.40
N LYS A 199 -0.46 -6.10 16.79
CA LYS A 199 -1.77 -5.84 16.21
C LYS A 199 -2.11 -6.82 15.09
N ALA A 200 -1.14 -7.23 14.28
CA ALA A 200 -1.34 -8.22 13.24
C ALA A 200 -1.75 -9.58 13.83
N LEU A 201 -1.03 -10.05 14.86
CA LEU A 201 -1.36 -11.28 15.58
C LEU A 201 -2.75 -11.23 16.20
N GLU A 202 -3.08 -10.12 16.86
CA GLU A 202 -4.40 -9.89 17.46
C GLU A 202 -5.52 -9.95 16.40
N LYS A 203 -5.36 -9.23 15.27
CA LYS A 203 -6.32 -9.25 14.17
C LYS A 203 -6.49 -10.64 13.56
N ALA A 204 -5.41 -11.42 13.46
CA ALA A 204 -5.47 -12.79 12.96
C ALA A 204 -6.08 -13.77 13.98
N GLY A 205 -6.20 -13.37 15.26
CA GLY A 205 -6.60 -14.27 16.34
C GLY A 205 -5.56 -15.35 16.64
N LEU A 206 -4.28 -15.07 16.38
CA LEU A 206 -3.17 -16.03 16.49
C LEU A 206 -2.18 -15.62 17.57
N LYS A 207 -1.48 -16.63 18.11
CA LYS A 207 -0.34 -16.45 19.01
C LYS A 207 0.96 -16.53 18.21
N ALA A 208 2.05 -16.04 18.80
CA ALA A 208 3.40 -16.18 18.27
C ALA A 208 3.76 -17.64 17.91
N SER A 209 3.29 -18.59 18.73
CA SER A 209 3.50 -20.03 18.52
C SER A 209 2.85 -20.58 17.25
N ASP A 210 1.79 -19.94 16.78
CA ASP A 210 1.00 -20.38 15.62
C ASP A 210 1.63 -19.91 14.30
N ILE A 211 2.59 -18.98 14.36
CA ILE A 211 3.39 -18.59 13.21
C ILE A 211 4.49 -19.62 13.00
N ASP A 212 4.65 -20.12 11.78
CA ASP A 212 5.74 -21.03 11.44
C ASP A 212 7.02 -20.23 11.15
N LYS A 213 6.90 -19.25 10.25
CA LYS A 213 8.02 -18.47 9.71
C LYS A 213 7.72 -16.97 9.69
N VAL A 214 8.77 -16.17 9.87
CA VAL A 214 8.72 -14.71 9.65
C VAL A 214 9.62 -14.39 8.47
N LEU A 215 9.03 -13.98 7.35
CA LEU A 215 9.74 -13.59 6.14
C LEU A 215 10.02 -12.09 6.18
N THR A 216 11.28 -11.67 6.09
CA THR A 216 11.65 -10.25 6.04
C THR A 216 11.84 -9.79 4.61
N VAL A 217 11.13 -8.73 4.21
CA VAL A 217 11.28 -8.06 2.91
C VAL A 217 11.50 -6.55 3.11
N GLY A 218 11.96 -5.87 2.06
CA GLY A 218 12.29 -4.45 2.13
C GLY A 218 13.71 -4.16 2.64
N GLY A 219 14.32 -3.09 2.13
CA GLY A 219 15.73 -2.77 2.38
C GLY A 219 16.04 -2.45 3.86
N SER A 220 15.10 -1.83 4.57
CA SER A 220 15.28 -1.45 5.98
C SER A 220 15.21 -2.66 6.93
N SER A 221 14.69 -3.81 6.46
CA SER A 221 14.73 -5.08 7.20
C SER A 221 16.16 -5.59 7.47
N ARG A 222 17.17 -5.03 6.79
CA ARG A 222 18.60 -5.35 7.03
C ARG A 222 19.16 -4.74 8.32
N LEU A 223 18.44 -3.83 8.98
CA LEU A 223 18.88 -3.20 10.22
C LEU A 223 18.98 -4.21 11.36
N ARG A 224 20.06 -4.13 12.14
CA ARG A 224 20.42 -5.15 13.15
C ARG A 224 19.42 -5.30 14.31
N PHE A 225 18.53 -4.33 14.53
CA PHE A 225 17.48 -4.42 15.54
C PHE A 225 16.24 -5.17 15.07
N VAL A 226 16.09 -5.43 13.76
CA VAL A 226 14.91 -6.13 13.21
C VAL A 226 14.81 -7.57 13.71
N PRO A 227 15.89 -8.39 13.74
CA PRO A 227 15.85 -9.70 14.37
C PRO A 227 15.43 -9.68 15.84
N GLU A 228 15.84 -8.65 16.61
CA GLU A 228 15.43 -8.48 18.00
C GLU A 228 13.91 -8.28 18.12
N ILE A 229 13.32 -7.43 17.26
CA ILE A 229 11.87 -7.20 17.21
C ILE A 229 11.13 -8.49 16.89
N ILE A 230 11.60 -9.23 15.88
CA ILE A 230 10.95 -10.45 15.42
C ILE A 230 11.01 -11.53 16.49
N LYS A 231 12.15 -11.69 17.16
CA LYS A 231 12.30 -12.61 18.28
C LYS A 231 11.42 -12.24 19.47
N ASP A 232 11.35 -10.95 19.81
CA ASP A 232 10.55 -10.45 20.92
C ASP A 232 9.03 -10.65 20.70
N VAL A 233 8.56 -10.54 19.46
CA VAL A 233 7.11 -10.59 19.14
C VAL A 233 6.64 -11.97 18.68
N PHE A 234 7.42 -12.64 17.84
CA PHE A 234 7.03 -13.90 17.20
C PHE A 234 7.76 -15.12 17.77
N GLU A 235 8.78 -14.93 18.62
CA GLU A 235 9.61 -16.02 19.15
C GLU A 235 10.28 -16.85 18.03
N LYS A 236 10.51 -16.23 16.86
CA LYS A 236 11.16 -16.84 15.70
C LYS A 236 12.42 -16.09 15.32
N GLU A 237 13.25 -16.78 14.55
CA GLU A 237 14.32 -16.14 13.79
C GLU A 237 13.76 -15.67 12.43
N PRO A 238 14.15 -14.48 11.95
CA PRO A 238 13.76 -14.01 10.63
C PRO A 238 14.35 -14.93 9.55
N ILE A 239 13.57 -15.12 8.49
CA ILE A 239 14.01 -15.77 7.26
C ILE A 239 14.06 -14.68 6.21
N GLY A 240 15.25 -14.47 5.66
CA GLY A 240 15.43 -13.76 4.40
C GLY A 240 15.94 -14.75 3.36
N ASP A 241 15.50 -14.59 2.12
CA ASP A 241 16.31 -15.06 0.99
C ASP A 241 17.58 -14.22 0.87
N ALA A 242 18.53 -14.66 0.04
CA ALA A 242 19.81 -13.98 -0.17
C ALA A 242 19.66 -12.49 -0.58
N ASP A 243 18.49 -12.09 -1.11
CA ASP A 243 18.15 -10.68 -1.32
C ASP A 243 16.65 -10.36 -1.04
N PRO A 244 16.33 -9.77 0.13
CA PRO A 244 15.02 -9.24 0.47
C PRO A 244 14.45 -8.22 -0.55
N ALA A 245 15.31 -7.63 -1.41
CA ALA A 245 14.89 -6.68 -2.43
C ALA A 245 14.32 -7.33 -3.70
N LEU A 246 14.63 -8.61 -3.95
CA LEU A 246 14.16 -9.33 -5.16
C LEU A 246 12.91 -10.18 -4.91
N THR A 247 12.63 -10.54 -3.64
CA THR A 247 11.55 -11.48 -3.29
C THR A 247 10.18 -11.01 -3.78
N ILE A 248 9.88 -9.72 -3.66
CA ILE A 248 8.61 -9.14 -4.13
C ILE A 248 8.51 -9.23 -5.65
N ALA A 249 9.54 -8.81 -6.39
CA ALA A 249 9.54 -8.86 -7.86
C ALA A 249 9.42 -10.29 -8.40
N MET A 250 10.06 -11.27 -7.74
CA MET A 250 9.90 -12.69 -8.06
C MET A 250 8.47 -13.17 -7.80
N GLY A 251 7.85 -12.71 -6.70
CA GLY A 251 6.43 -12.91 -6.42
C GLY A 251 5.52 -12.34 -7.51
N ASP A 252 5.77 -11.10 -7.93
CA ASP A 252 5.00 -10.44 -8.98
C ASP A 252 5.10 -11.19 -10.31
N ALA A 253 6.28 -11.72 -10.64
CA ALA A 253 6.47 -12.56 -11.83
C ALA A 253 5.65 -13.87 -11.75
N VAL A 254 5.65 -14.54 -10.60
CA VAL A 254 4.83 -15.75 -10.37
C VAL A 254 3.35 -15.43 -10.44
N ILE A 255 2.91 -14.34 -9.82
CA ILE A 255 1.51 -13.90 -9.88
C ILE A 255 1.11 -13.54 -11.31
N GLY A 256 1.99 -12.89 -12.07
CA GLY A 256 1.76 -12.60 -13.48
C GLY A 256 1.60 -13.88 -14.30
N ALA A 257 2.44 -14.89 -14.04
CA ALA A 257 2.30 -16.20 -14.65
C ALA A 257 0.97 -16.87 -14.26
N VAL A 258 0.50 -16.75 -13.01
CA VAL A 258 -0.80 -17.32 -12.59
C VAL A 258 -1.98 -16.57 -13.19
N HIS A 259 -1.95 -15.24 -13.16
CA HIS A 259 -3.07 -14.39 -13.52
C HIS A 259 -3.29 -14.30 -15.04
N PHE A 260 -2.20 -14.31 -15.81
CA PHE A 260 -2.25 -14.14 -17.27
C PHE A 260 -2.09 -15.44 -18.07
N ALA A 261 -1.92 -16.58 -17.40
CA ALA A 261 -1.84 -17.90 -18.02
C ALA A 261 -3.19 -18.41 -18.52
N GLU A 262 -3.14 -19.27 -19.53
CA GLU A 262 -4.27 -20.11 -19.91
C GLU A 262 -4.43 -21.28 -18.91
N SER A 263 -5.62 -21.88 -18.85
CA SER A 263 -5.95 -22.89 -17.82
C SER A 263 -5.03 -24.10 -17.80
N ASP A 264 -4.42 -24.42 -18.94
CA ASP A 264 -3.62 -25.61 -19.18
C ASP A 264 -2.10 -25.33 -19.16
N ASP A 265 -1.70 -24.06 -18.97
CA ASP A 265 -0.31 -23.69 -18.86
C ASP A 265 0.31 -24.26 -17.58
N LYS A 266 1.61 -24.59 -17.64
CA LYS A 266 2.37 -25.06 -16.49
C LYS A 266 3.31 -23.96 -16.02
N ILE A 267 3.22 -23.62 -14.74
CA ILE A 267 4.07 -22.61 -14.10
C ILE A 267 5.20 -23.32 -13.37
N MET A 268 6.43 -22.90 -13.65
CA MET A 268 7.61 -23.40 -12.98
C MET A 268 8.07 -22.39 -11.93
N VAL A 269 8.12 -22.80 -10.66
CA VAL A 269 8.66 -22.00 -9.56
C VAL A 269 9.76 -22.81 -8.89
N GLU A 270 11.02 -22.37 -9.04
CA GLU A 270 12.20 -23.01 -8.45
C GLU A 270 12.24 -24.55 -8.67
N GLY A 271 11.95 -24.97 -9.91
CA GLY A 271 11.96 -26.38 -10.32
C GLY A 271 10.71 -27.19 -9.94
N LYS A 272 9.70 -26.56 -9.32
CA LYS A 272 8.39 -27.18 -9.04
C LYS A 272 7.35 -26.73 -10.05
N GLU A 273 6.54 -27.67 -10.51
CA GLU A 273 5.46 -27.44 -11.46
C GLU A 273 4.14 -27.18 -10.73
N TYR A 274 3.45 -26.12 -11.12
CA TYR A 274 2.12 -25.76 -10.63
C TYR A 274 1.17 -25.53 -11.80
N LEU A 275 -0.10 -25.91 -11.62
CA LEU A 275 -1.17 -25.45 -12.47
C LEU A 275 -1.66 -24.08 -11.97
N PRO A 276 -1.88 -23.08 -12.84
CA PRO A 276 -2.43 -21.78 -12.45
C PRO A 276 -3.73 -21.94 -11.65
N SER A 277 -4.59 -22.85 -12.06
CA SER A 277 -5.88 -23.15 -11.40
C SER A 277 -5.76 -23.70 -9.98
N ALA A 278 -4.60 -24.25 -9.61
CA ALA A 278 -4.31 -24.74 -8.27
C ALA A 278 -3.81 -23.63 -7.31
N ILE A 279 -3.44 -22.47 -7.84
CA ILE A 279 -2.97 -21.33 -7.05
C ILE A 279 -4.11 -20.34 -6.90
N LYS A 280 -4.58 -20.12 -5.68
CA LYS A 280 -5.61 -19.12 -5.38
C LYS A 280 -5.07 -18.12 -4.39
N ILE A 281 -5.24 -16.84 -4.70
CA ILE A 281 -4.80 -15.74 -3.85
C ILE A 281 -6.04 -15.07 -3.29
N GLN A 282 -6.18 -15.07 -1.98
CA GLN A 282 -7.30 -14.48 -1.27
C GLN A 282 -6.80 -13.29 -0.46
N GLN A 283 -6.99 -12.08 -1.00
CA GLN A 283 -6.69 -10.84 -0.29
C GLN A 283 -7.83 -10.44 0.65
N ILE A 284 -7.55 -9.48 1.54
CA ILE A 284 -8.53 -8.84 2.42
C ILE A 284 -8.43 -7.32 2.31
N ALA A 285 -9.51 -6.61 2.60
CA ALA A 285 -9.50 -5.16 2.72
C ALA A 285 -8.59 -4.73 3.87
N ALA A 286 -7.59 -3.90 3.61
CA ALA A 286 -6.66 -3.43 4.65
C ALA A 286 -7.31 -2.44 5.62
N ARG A 287 -8.29 -1.67 5.13
CA ARG A 287 -8.90 -0.52 5.79
C ARG A 287 -10.42 -0.56 5.63
N ASP A 288 -11.12 0.16 6.50
CA ASP A 288 -12.57 0.31 6.39
C ASP A 288 -12.89 1.24 5.21
N LEU A 289 -13.67 0.75 4.25
CA LEU A 289 -14.34 1.61 3.29
C LEU A 289 -15.68 2.01 3.88
N CYS A 290 -15.91 3.31 3.97
CA CYS A 290 -17.11 3.89 4.54
C CYS A 290 -17.80 4.83 3.54
N VAL A 291 -19.02 5.23 3.88
CA VAL A 291 -19.80 6.26 3.20
C VAL A 291 -20.21 7.34 4.17
N ALA A 292 -20.04 8.60 3.77
CA ALA A 292 -20.53 9.74 4.53
C ALA A 292 -22.06 9.79 4.46
N ALA A 293 -22.73 9.54 5.59
CA ALA A 293 -24.18 9.48 5.66
C ALA A 293 -24.73 10.05 6.97
N VAL A 294 -25.93 10.65 6.90
CA VAL A 294 -26.67 11.05 8.09
C VAL A 294 -27.35 9.82 8.69
N ARG A 295 -26.98 9.43 9.91
CA ARG A 295 -27.72 8.42 10.67
C ARG A 295 -28.79 9.10 11.50
N LYS A 296 -30.07 8.88 11.17
CA LYS A 296 -31.21 9.36 11.99
C LYS A 296 -31.23 8.64 13.36
N ARG A 297 -30.36 9.04 14.29
CA ARG A 297 -30.37 8.52 15.67
C ARG A 297 -31.37 9.26 16.55
N LYS A 298 -31.67 10.53 16.22
CA LYS A 298 -32.66 11.40 16.86
C LYS A 298 -33.36 12.27 15.81
N GLN A 299 -34.58 12.72 16.10
CA GLN A 299 -35.31 13.64 15.24
C GLN A 299 -34.54 14.98 15.16
N GLY A 300 -34.13 15.37 13.95
CA GLY A 300 -33.34 16.59 13.71
C GLY A 300 -31.81 16.40 13.66
N ASP A 301 -31.29 15.17 13.76
CA ASP A 301 -29.85 14.92 13.55
C ASP A 301 -29.50 15.09 12.07
N THR A 302 -28.69 16.11 11.77
CA THR A 302 -28.16 16.40 10.43
C THR A 302 -26.66 16.09 10.33
N ASN A 303 -26.05 15.52 11.37
CA ASN A 303 -24.62 15.26 11.38
C ASN A 303 -24.28 14.11 10.43
N LEU A 304 -23.24 14.31 9.63
CA LEU A 304 -22.67 13.28 8.77
C LEU A 304 -21.73 12.40 9.58
N TYR A 305 -21.91 11.09 9.45
CA TYR A 305 -21.05 10.07 10.04
C TYR A 305 -20.42 9.23 8.94
N ASN A 306 -19.23 8.72 9.22
CA ASN A 306 -18.60 7.69 8.41
C ASN A 306 -19.25 6.34 8.75
N SER A 307 -20.13 5.85 7.86
CA SER A 307 -20.80 4.56 8.04
C SER A 307 -20.03 3.47 7.31
N PRO A 308 -19.65 2.37 7.98
CA PRO A 308 -18.87 1.31 7.34
C PRO A 308 -19.68 0.59 6.27
N LEU A 309 -19.06 0.36 5.11
CA LEU A 309 -19.58 -0.43 3.99
C LEU A 309 -18.83 -1.76 3.87
N ILE A 310 -17.51 -1.67 3.78
CA ILE A 310 -16.61 -2.82 3.65
C ILE A 310 -15.63 -2.74 4.82
N PRO A 311 -15.84 -3.52 5.89
CA PRO A 311 -14.95 -3.51 7.03
C PRO A 311 -13.54 -3.99 6.66
N ALA A 312 -12.52 -3.44 7.34
CA ALA A 312 -11.17 -3.98 7.29
C ALA A 312 -11.16 -5.46 7.68
N GLY A 313 -10.41 -6.28 6.95
CA GLY A 313 -10.36 -7.72 7.10
C GLY A 313 -11.39 -8.49 6.26
N SER A 314 -12.29 -7.80 5.55
CA SER A 314 -13.22 -8.45 4.62
C SER A 314 -12.48 -9.10 3.46
N LYS A 315 -12.82 -10.36 3.15
CA LYS A 315 -12.27 -11.09 1.99
C LYS A 315 -12.64 -10.41 0.69
N LEU A 316 -11.68 -10.27 -0.22
CA LEU A 316 -11.85 -9.64 -1.52
C LEU A 316 -11.96 -10.68 -2.66
N PRO A 317 -12.83 -10.48 -3.67
CA PRO A 317 -13.72 -9.33 -3.84
C PRO A 317 -14.87 -9.31 -2.81
N PHE A 318 -15.35 -8.12 -2.47
CA PHE A 318 -16.47 -7.91 -1.56
C PHE A 318 -17.51 -6.98 -2.19
N GLU A 319 -18.80 -7.32 -2.05
CA GLU A 319 -19.90 -6.48 -2.51
C GLU A 319 -20.79 -6.10 -1.33
N ALA A 320 -20.98 -4.79 -1.12
CA ALA A 320 -21.90 -4.23 -0.15
C ALA A 320 -23.07 -3.56 -0.87
N LYS A 321 -24.28 -3.76 -0.36
CA LYS A 321 -25.47 -3.03 -0.80
C LYS A 321 -25.98 -2.17 0.33
N GLU A 322 -26.05 -0.88 0.09
CA GLU A 322 -26.64 0.08 1.01
C GLU A 322 -27.80 0.82 0.37
N TYR A 323 -28.74 1.21 1.21
CA TYR A 323 -29.94 1.89 0.77
C TYR A 323 -30.03 3.27 1.41
N PHE A 324 -30.17 4.28 0.57
CA PHE A 324 -30.29 5.66 1.02
C PHE A 324 -31.61 6.27 0.56
N SER A 325 -32.01 7.30 1.30
CA SER A 325 -33.21 8.08 1.06
C SER A 325 -32.84 9.56 1.01
N PRO A 326 -33.41 10.32 0.07
CA PRO A 326 -33.33 11.77 0.13
C PRO A 326 -33.84 12.30 1.48
N ILE A 327 -33.11 13.26 2.06
CA ILE A 327 -33.48 13.90 3.34
C ILE A 327 -34.66 14.86 3.13
N GLU A 328 -34.65 15.59 2.01
CA GLU A 328 -35.66 16.59 1.66
C GLU A 328 -36.68 16.05 0.64
N SER A 329 -37.89 16.61 0.66
CA SER A 329 -38.88 16.33 -0.37
C SER A 329 -38.47 16.96 -1.69
N ARG A 330 -38.84 16.34 -2.82
CA ARG A 330 -38.51 16.82 -4.17
C ARG A 330 -37.01 16.96 -4.49
N THR A 331 -36.13 16.30 -3.74
CA THR A 331 -34.70 16.22 -4.08
C THR A 331 -34.52 15.70 -5.52
N THR A 332 -33.67 16.38 -6.28
CA THR A 332 -33.31 16.06 -7.67
C THR A 332 -31.94 15.38 -7.79
N ALA A 333 -31.10 15.49 -6.76
CA ALA A 333 -29.78 14.87 -6.71
C ALA A 333 -29.37 14.51 -5.28
N VAL A 334 -28.68 13.38 -5.10
CA VAL A 334 -28.08 12.96 -3.84
C VAL A 334 -26.56 12.94 -4.00
N SER A 335 -25.85 13.52 -3.04
CA SER A 335 -24.38 13.47 -3.00
C SER A 335 -23.95 12.24 -2.21
N VAL A 336 -23.02 11.47 -2.78
CA VAL A 336 -22.40 10.32 -2.10
C VAL A 336 -20.91 10.51 -2.08
N LYS A 337 -20.31 10.25 -0.92
CA LYS A 337 -18.88 10.35 -0.69
C LYS A 337 -18.39 9.07 -0.04
N LEU A 338 -17.59 8.32 -0.78
CA LEU A 338 -16.89 7.14 -0.28
C LEU A 338 -15.57 7.59 0.35
N ILE A 339 -15.30 7.07 1.53
CA ILE A 339 -14.20 7.50 2.39
C ILE A 339 -13.47 6.26 2.89
N ASP A 340 -12.16 6.24 2.70
CA ASP A 340 -11.27 5.35 3.42
C ASP A 340 -10.95 5.98 4.78
N GLY A 341 -11.40 5.32 5.84
CA GLY A 341 -11.24 5.79 7.20
C GLY A 341 -12.12 5.03 8.18
N PRO A 342 -11.82 5.10 9.49
CA PRO A 342 -12.57 4.38 10.50
C PRO A 342 -14.03 4.84 10.56
N PRO A 343 -14.96 3.95 10.98
CA PRO A 343 -16.34 4.33 11.21
C PRO A 343 -16.45 5.31 12.40
N GLY A 344 -17.38 6.26 12.32
CA GLY A 344 -17.58 7.23 13.39
C GLY A 344 -17.81 8.66 12.91
N GLU A 345 -17.32 9.63 13.69
CA GLU A 345 -17.33 11.04 13.29
C GLU A 345 -16.41 11.24 12.09
N LEU A 346 -16.85 12.06 11.12
CA LEU A 346 -15.99 12.42 10.00
C LEU A 346 -14.81 13.25 10.47
N SER A 347 -13.67 13.04 9.83
CA SER A 347 -12.46 13.83 10.03
C SER A 347 -11.92 14.28 8.68
N ASP A 348 -11.34 15.47 8.64
CA ASP A 348 -10.65 15.99 7.47
C ASP A 348 -9.38 15.18 7.12
N ASN A 349 -8.89 14.37 8.07
CA ASN A 349 -7.74 13.48 7.87
C ASN A 349 -8.10 12.17 7.16
N PHE A 350 -9.38 11.89 6.90
CA PHE A 350 -9.79 10.69 6.17
C PHE A 350 -9.62 10.90 4.67
N THR A 351 -9.36 9.82 3.94
CA THR A 351 -9.07 9.90 2.50
C THR A 351 -10.35 9.73 1.70
N PRO A 352 -10.79 10.76 0.94
CA PRO A 352 -11.89 10.59 0.00
C PRO A 352 -11.46 9.67 -1.14
N ILE A 353 -12.28 8.67 -1.44
CA ILE A 353 -12.06 7.71 -2.53
C ILE A 353 -12.86 8.14 -3.77
N GLU A 354 -14.15 8.41 -3.57
CA GLU A 354 -15.03 8.93 -4.61
C GLU A 354 -15.99 9.97 -4.04
N GLU A 355 -16.35 10.95 -4.86
CA GLU A 355 -17.47 11.84 -4.58
C GLU A 355 -18.31 11.97 -5.84
N ALA A 356 -19.61 11.72 -5.73
CA ALA A 356 -20.51 11.72 -6.86
C ALA A 356 -21.86 12.36 -6.55
N GLU A 357 -22.46 12.96 -7.57
CA GLU A 357 -23.86 13.35 -7.60
C GLU A 357 -24.68 12.31 -8.38
N VAL A 358 -25.69 11.78 -7.71
CA VAL A 358 -26.64 10.81 -8.26
C VAL A 358 -27.96 11.55 -8.53
N MET A 359 -28.33 11.66 -9.79
CA MET A 359 -29.59 12.32 -10.19
C MET A 359 -30.79 11.42 -9.85
N VAL A 360 -31.72 11.92 -9.05
CA VAL A 360 -32.92 11.16 -8.63
C VAL A 360 -34.19 11.85 -9.07
N GLN A 361 -35.23 11.08 -9.38
CA GLN A 361 -36.52 11.68 -9.71
C GLN A 361 -37.15 12.33 -8.47
N PRO A 362 -37.59 13.60 -8.55
CA PRO A 362 -38.33 14.23 -7.47
C PRO A 362 -39.61 13.46 -7.17
N THR A 363 -39.89 13.22 -5.89
CA THR A 363 -41.12 12.58 -5.44
C THR A 363 -41.75 13.39 -4.32
N ASP A 364 -43.08 13.47 -4.34
CA ASP A 364 -43.89 14.18 -3.34
C ASP A 364 -44.24 13.31 -2.10
N ALA A 365 -43.80 12.04 -2.06
CA ALA A 365 -44.41 11.01 -1.21
C ALA A 365 -43.58 10.53 0.00
N VAL A 366 -44.37 10.19 1.04
CA VAL A 366 -44.11 9.69 2.40
C VAL A 366 -43.39 8.32 2.47
N ASN A 367 -43.20 7.62 1.35
CA ASN A 367 -42.57 6.29 1.26
C ASN A 367 -41.21 6.33 0.54
N ASN A 368 -40.32 7.23 0.97
CA ASN A 368 -39.00 7.39 0.35
C ASN A 368 -37.92 6.51 1.00
N ASN A 369 -38.29 5.60 1.90
CA ASN A 369 -37.34 4.73 2.61
C ASN A 369 -36.65 3.77 1.64
N ASP A 370 -35.32 3.66 1.76
CA ASP A 370 -34.46 2.71 1.05
C ASP A 370 -34.59 2.72 -0.48
N ARG A 371 -34.88 3.90 -1.04
CA ARG A 371 -35.18 4.09 -2.47
C ARG A 371 -33.95 3.94 -3.37
N ILE A 372 -32.83 4.52 -2.96
CA ILE A 372 -31.62 4.57 -3.78
C ILE A 372 -30.72 3.43 -3.31
N GLU A 373 -30.58 2.41 -4.15
CA GLU A 373 -29.68 1.29 -3.93
C GLU A 373 -28.29 1.64 -4.46
N PHE A 374 -27.31 1.59 -3.57
CA PHE A 374 -25.90 1.67 -3.90
C PHE A 374 -25.32 0.28 -3.78
N THR A 375 -24.75 -0.21 -4.87
CA THR A 375 -23.93 -1.43 -4.88
C THR A 375 -22.48 -0.97 -4.97
N ILE A 376 -21.73 -1.16 -3.89
CA ILE A 376 -20.31 -0.86 -3.82
C ILE A 376 -19.56 -2.18 -3.84
N ARG A 377 -18.69 -2.35 -4.83
CA ARG A 377 -17.84 -3.53 -4.96
C ARG A 377 -16.39 -3.11 -4.78
N MET A 378 -15.67 -3.82 -3.93
CA MET A 378 -14.21 -3.82 -3.93
C MET A 378 -13.74 -5.11 -4.59
N ASP A 379 -12.93 -5.00 -5.65
CA ASP A 379 -12.42 -6.15 -6.37
C ASP A 379 -11.24 -6.83 -5.67
N GLU A 380 -10.67 -7.84 -6.31
CA GLU A 380 -9.51 -8.58 -5.80
C GLU A 380 -8.21 -7.77 -5.74
N GLU A 381 -8.10 -6.67 -6.49
CA GLU A 381 -6.96 -5.74 -6.46
C GLU A 381 -7.12 -4.69 -5.34
N GLY A 382 -8.31 -4.61 -4.73
CA GLY A 382 -8.69 -3.59 -3.75
C GLY A 382 -9.24 -2.31 -4.39
N LEU A 383 -9.63 -2.34 -5.66
CA LEU A 383 -10.21 -1.22 -6.38
C LEU A 383 -11.73 -1.17 -6.20
N VAL A 384 -12.29 0.04 -6.12
CA VAL A 384 -13.70 0.24 -5.80
C VAL A 384 -14.48 0.63 -7.05
N ASP A 385 -15.62 -0.03 -7.27
CA ASP A 385 -16.64 0.31 -8.25
C ASP A 385 -17.97 0.58 -7.54
N MET A 386 -18.64 1.67 -7.93
CA MET A 386 -19.93 2.06 -7.38
C MET A 386 -20.99 2.06 -8.49
N LYS A 387 -22.07 1.32 -8.25
CA LYS A 387 -23.28 1.33 -9.08
C LYS A 387 -24.46 1.84 -8.29
N VAL A 388 -25.31 2.62 -8.95
CA VAL A 388 -26.48 3.22 -8.33
C VAL A 388 -27.74 2.92 -9.12
N ARG A 389 -28.78 2.50 -8.40
CA ARG A 389 -30.10 2.20 -8.95
C ARG A 389 -31.18 2.90 -8.14
N ASP A 390 -32.02 3.66 -8.83
CA ASP A 390 -33.26 4.18 -8.25
C ASP A 390 -34.35 3.11 -8.40
N LYS A 391 -34.83 2.58 -7.27
CA LYS A 391 -35.84 1.52 -7.27
C LYS A 391 -37.17 1.94 -7.88
N ILE A 392 -37.51 3.24 -7.88
CA ILE A 392 -38.74 3.73 -8.51
C ILE A 392 -38.61 3.68 -10.03
N LEU A 393 -37.45 4.07 -10.55
CA LEU A 393 -37.18 4.07 -11.98
C LEU A 393 -36.91 2.68 -12.56
N ASN A 394 -36.53 1.74 -11.69
CA ASN A 394 -36.09 0.40 -12.06
C ASN A 394 -34.98 0.40 -13.13
N LYS A 395 -34.14 1.45 -13.15
CA LYS A 395 -33.07 1.68 -14.14
C LYS A 395 -31.78 2.11 -13.44
N PRO A 396 -30.60 1.82 -14.03
CA PRO A 396 -29.35 2.42 -13.60
C PRO A 396 -29.43 3.94 -13.68
N VAL A 397 -28.88 4.61 -12.67
CA VAL A 397 -28.82 6.06 -12.61
C VAL A 397 -27.42 6.51 -13.05
N PRO A 398 -27.30 7.46 -13.99
CA PRO A 398 -26.00 8.01 -14.34
C PRO A 398 -25.38 8.72 -13.12
N ILE A 399 -24.13 8.40 -12.84
CA ILE A 399 -23.35 8.95 -11.75
C ILE A 399 -22.48 10.07 -12.31
N LYS A 400 -22.58 11.28 -11.73
CA LYS A 400 -21.69 12.38 -12.07
C LYS A 400 -20.63 12.52 -10.99
N PHE A 401 -19.45 11.97 -11.25
CA PHE A 401 -18.32 12.08 -10.35
C PHE A 401 -17.83 13.54 -10.27
N LYS A 402 -17.76 14.07 -9.05
CA LYS A 402 -17.02 15.30 -8.70
C LYS A 402 -15.54 14.98 -8.50
N PHE A 403 -15.27 13.82 -7.92
CA PHE A 403 -13.95 13.31 -7.65
C PHE A 403 -13.94 11.80 -7.88
N HIS A 404 -12.92 11.34 -8.59
CA HIS A 404 -12.65 9.92 -8.80
C HIS A 404 -11.14 9.71 -8.63
N ALA A 405 -10.76 8.60 -8.03
CA ALA A 405 -9.37 8.30 -7.71
C ALA A 405 -8.49 8.16 -8.97
N GLY A 406 -9.05 7.56 -10.02
CA GLY A 406 -8.38 7.27 -11.29
C GLY A 406 -8.45 8.38 -12.34
N LEU A 407 -7.55 8.28 -13.30
CA LEU A 407 -7.53 9.09 -14.51
C LEU A 407 -8.50 8.54 -15.55
N SER A 408 -9.13 9.42 -16.31
CA SER A 408 -9.90 9.02 -17.50
C SER A 408 -8.98 8.47 -18.59
N ASP A 409 -9.51 7.63 -19.48
CA ASP A 409 -8.76 7.10 -20.62
C ASP A 409 -8.15 8.21 -21.50
N THR A 410 -8.86 9.34 -21.66
CA THR A 410 -8.34 10.52 -22.35
C THR A 410 -7.10 11.08 -21.67
N GLN A 411 -7.16 11.27 -20.34
CA GLN A 411 -6.02 11.76 -19.56
C GLN A 411 -4.84 10.79 -19.60
N ILE A 412 -5.10 9.48 -19.50
CA ILE A 412 -4.06 8.45 -19.61
C ILE A 412 -3.37 8.53 -20.97
N ASN A 413 -4.13 8.64 -22.06
CA ASN A 413 -3.58 8.74 -23.41
C ASN A 413 -2.77 10.04 -23.60
N GLU A 414 -3.28 11.18 -23.14
CA GLU A 414 -2.54 12.45 -23.17
C GLU A 414 -1.21 12.35 -22.42
N MET A 415 -1.22 11.77 -21.21
CA MET A 415 -0.02 11.60 -20.40
C MET A 415 0.95 10.59 -21.02
N LYS A 416 0.46 9.54 -21.68
CA LYS A 416 1.28 8.60 -22.43
C LYS A 416 2.00 9.30 -23.59
N THR A 417 1.29 10.11 -24.39
CA THR A 417 1.91 10.92 -25.46
C THR A 417 2.93 11.92 -24.92
N GLN A 418 2.65 12.55 -23.77
CA GLN A 418 3.63 13.42 -23.11
C GLN A 418 4.89 12.66 -22.68
N LEU A 419 4.72 11.44 -22.16
CA LEU A 419 5.84 10.60 -21.74
C LEU A 419 6.70 10.18 -22.94
N GLU A 420 6.07 9.78 -24.05
CA GLU A 420 6.74 9.41 -25.30
C GLU A 420 7.52 10.58 -25.94
N THR A 421 7.00 11.81 -25.84
CA THR A 421 7.66 13.00 -26.42
C THR A 421 8.86 13.48 -25.61
N ARG A 422 8.90 13.27 -24.29
CA ARG A 422 10.06 13.65 -23.45
C ARG A 422 11.35 12.88 -23.72
N HIS A 423 11.25 11.73 -24.39
CA HIS A 423 12.38 10.82 -24.64
C HIS A 423 12.77 10.74 -26.13
N LYS A 424 12.15 11.59 -26.96
CA LYS A 424 12.60 11.92 -28.31
C LYS A 424 13.41 13.20 -28.26
#